data_AF-A0A5N5N983-F1
#
_entry.id   AF-A0A5N5N983-F1
#
_cell.length_a   1.000
_cell.length_b   1.000
_cell.length_c   1.000
_cell.angle_alpha   90.00
_cell.angle_beta   90.00
_cell.angle_gamma   90.00
#
_symmetry.space_group_name_H-M   'P 1'
#
loop_
_entity.id
_entity.type
_entity.pdbx_description
1 polymer ?
#
loop_
_entity_poly.entity_id
_entity_poly.type
_entity_poly.pdbx_seq_one_letter_code
_entity_poly.pdbx_strand_id
1 'polypeptide(L)'
;MLNFVLFETTESVIEILWDIALAFFIIRLALIYFALNFASGAALAYVAYNYPSLLPKTHNLVTPQSEVVLAPFLLLSSVFWAHVVVSRYEVPRIAGFRLATGGVALLFMLLAEGIVGLGLWEGGYGSRMSEKIGLSYGLGFGGLLAAFALMPTLLMVFESKPARLGEEERERERAKTWHGHEEKSIARAVPTVAVSGKEKRQ
;
A
#
# COMPACT_ATOMS: atom_id res chain seq x y z
N MET A 1 -32.28 -34.78 16.61
CA MET A 1 -32.25 -33.44 15.97
C MET A 1 -31.09 -32.63 16.54
N LEU A 2 -29.87 -32.94 16.10
CA LEU A 2 -28.64 -32.32 16.58
C LEU A 2 -27.56 -32.64 15.54
N ASN A 3 -27.60 -32.00 14.37
CA ASN A 3 -26.55 -32.14 13.33
C ASN A 3 -26.65 -31.12 12.17
N PHE A 4 -27.27 -29.94 12.38
CA PHE A 4 -27.32 -28.90 11.34
C PHE A 4 -26.69 -27.56 11.75
N VAL A 5 -26.33 -27.37 13.03
CA VAL A 5 -25.75 -26.10 13.53
C VAL A 5 -24.24 -25.99 13.25
N LEU A 6 -23.56 -27.07 12.89
CA LEU A 6 -22.11 -27.10 12.66
C LEU A 6 -21.68 -26.61 11.26
N PHE A 7 -22.55 -26.64 10.25
CA PHE A 7 -22.17 -26.25 8.89
C PHE A 7 -22.39 -24.76 8.58
N GLU A 8 -23.41 -24.12 9.17
CA GLU A 8 -23.58 -22.66 9.08
C GLU A 8 -22.51 -21.90 9.89
N THR A 9 -22.00 -22.49 10.97
CA THR A 9 -20.95 -21.87 11.79
C THR A 9 -19.56 -22.05 11.21
N THR A 10 -19.28 -23.12 10.46
CA THR A 10 -17.92 -23.35 9.95
C THR A 10 -17.54 -22.36 8.86
N GLU A 11 -18.45 -22.04 7.92
CA GLU A 11 -18.21 -21.04 6.88
C GLU A 11 -18.04 -19.63 7.49
N SER A 12 -18.93 -19.25 8.41
CA SER A 12 -18.83 -17.98 9.13
C SER A 12 -17.53 -17.85 9.96
N VAL A 13 -17.10 -18.92 10.63
CA VAL A 13 -15.83 -18.91 11.39
C VAL A 13 -14.62 -18.79 10.46
N ILE A 14 -14.66 -19.43 9.28
CA ILE A 14 -13.59 -19.32 8.27
C ILE A 14 -13.51 -17.88 7.72
N GLU A 15 -14.65 -17.25 7.43
CA GLU A 15 -14.69 -15.84 6.98
C GLU A 15 -14.09 -14.90 8.04
N ILE A 16 -14.48 -15.06 9.30
CA ILE A 16 -13.93 -14.25 10.40
C ILE A 16 -12.42 -14.46 10.56
N LEU A 17 -11.94 -15.71 10.49
CA LEU A 17 -10.51 -16.02 10.54
C LEU A 17 -9.75 -15.40 9.36
N TRP A 18 -10.35 -15.41 8.16
CA TRP A 18 -9.78 -14.79 6.98
C TRP A 18 -9.68 -13.27 7.11
N ASP A 19 -10.74 -12.62 7.60
CA ASP A 19 -10.74 -11.17 7.84
C ASP A 19 -9.72 -10.76 8.89
N ILE A 20 -9.58 -11.54 9.97
CA ILE A 20 -8.56 -11.32 11.00
C ILE A 20 -7.15 -11.49 10.40
N ALA A 21 -6.92 -12.56 9.63
CA ALA A 21 -5.63 -12.78 8.98
C ALA A 21 -5.28 -11.65 8.01
N LEU A 22 -6.27 -11.17 7.25
CA LEU A 22 -6.12 -10.06 6.32
C LEU A 22 -5.83 -8.75 7.07
N ALA A 23 -6.52 -8.48 8.18
CA ALA A 23 -6.25 -7.33 9.03
C ALA A 23 -4.83 -7.35 9.60
N PHE A 24 -4.38 -8.49 10.16
CA PHE A 24 -3.01 -8.65 10.65
C PHE A 24 -1.96 -8.43 9.55
N PHE A 25 -2.23 -8.92 8.35
CA PHE A 25 -1.34 -8.72 7.22
C PHE A 25 -1.24 -7.23 6.83
N ILE A 26 -2.37 -6.51 6.77
CA ILE A 26 -2.39 -5.06 6.51
C ILE A 26 -1.63 -4.32 7.61
N ILE A 27 -1.89 -4.62 8.88
CA ILE A 27 -1.23 -3.96 10.01
C ILE A 27 0.29 -4.18 9.95
N ARG A 28 0.73 -5.40 9.66
CA ARG A 28 2.16 -5.72 9.54
C ARG A 28 2.82 -4.94 8.41
N LEU A 29 2.21 -4.89 7.23
CA LEU A 29 2.72 -4.12 6.09
C LEU A 29 2.75 -2.62 6.39
N ALA A 30 1.67 -2.11 6.99
CA ALA A 30 1.56 -0.72 7.39
C ALA A 30 2.65 -0.35 8.39
N LEU A 31 2.94 -1.21 9.37
CA LEU A 31 3.99 -1.00 10.36
C LEU A 31 5.38 -0.98 9.72
N ILE A 32 5.67 -1.88 8.78
CA ILE A 32 6.95 -1.89 8.06
C ILE A 32 7.10 -0.62 7.22
N TYR A 33 6.06 -0.25 6.47
CA TYR A 33 6.06 0.96 5.65
C TYR A 33 6.20 2.23 6.49
N PHE A 34 5.51 2.31 7.62
CA PHE A 34 5.64 3.37 8.62
C PHE A 34 7.07 3.43 9.17
N ALA A 35 7.61 2.31 9.67
CA ALA A 35 8.91 2.28 10.32
C ALA A 35 10.05 2.72 9.38
N LEU A 36 10.01 2.28 8.12
CA LEU A 36 11.00 2.66 7.11
C LEU A 36 10.93 4.16 6.79
N ASN A 37 9.73 4.71 6.65
CA ASN A 37 9.55 6.13 6.38
C ASN A 37 9.89 7.00 7.59
N PHE A 38 9.47 6.59 8.79
CA PHE A 38 9.78 7.28 10.02
C PHE A 38 11.29 7.30 10.28
N ALA A 39 11.97 6.15 10.14
CA ALA A 39 13.42 6.07 10.29
C ALA A 39 14.16 6.91 9.24
N SER A 40 13.70 6.88 7.99
CA SER A 40 14.30 7.70 6.92
C SER A 40 14.08 9.19 7.15
N GLY A 41 12.89 9.58 7.59
CA GLY A 41 12.57 10.96 7.96
C GLY A 41 13.40 11.44 9.15
N ALA A 42 13.53 10.62 10.19
CA ALA A 42 14.38 10.89 11.34
C ALA A 42 15.87 11.01 10.95
N ALA A 43 16.35 10.13 10.07
CA ALA A 43 17.72 10.20 9.56
C ALA A 43 17.95 11.48 8.73
N LEU A 44 17.02 11.86 7.87
CA LEU A 44 17.08 13.11 7.11
C LEU A 44 17.07 14.33 8.03
N ALA A 45 16.20 14.35 9.04
CA ALA A 45 16.15 15.41 10.03
C ALA A 45 17.46 15.50 10.84
N TYR A 46 18.03 14.35 11.23
CA TYR A 46 19.31 14.28 11.92
C TYR A 46 20.47 14.81 11.05
N VAL A 47 20.54 14.41 9.78
CA VAL A 47 21.56 14.91 8.85
C VAL A 47 21.38 16.41 8.61
N ALA A 48 20.15 16.88 8.41
CA ALA A 48 19.86 18.31 8.24
C ALA A 48 20.27 19.15 9.46
N TYR A 49 20.09 18.61 10.67
CA TYR A 49 20.49 19.27 11.91
C TYR A 49 22.01 19.32 12.08
N ASN A 50 22.72 18.21 11.83
CA ASN A 50 24.17 18.11 12.06
C ASN A 50 25.02 18.71 10.93
N TYR A 51 24.50 18.77 9.70
CA TYR A 51 25.21 19.27 8.52
C TYR A 51 24.45 20.44 7.86
N PRO A 52 24.31 21.59 8.55
CA PRO A 52 23.62 22.75 8.02
C PRO A 52 24.32 23.40 6.81
N SER A 53 25.55 22.97 6.47
CA SER A 53 26.28 23.38 5.27
C SER A 53 25.77 22.75 3.97
N LEU A 54 25.03 21.64 4.05
CA LEU A 54 24.47 20.94 2.88
C LEU A 54 23.13 21.54 2.43
N LEU A 55 22.47 22.29 3.30
CA LEU A 55 21.25 23.03 2.99
C LEU A 55 21.61 24.48 2.66
N PRO A 56 20.93 25.11 1.68
CA PRO A 56 21.19 26.51 1.36
C PRO A 56 21.03 27.37 2.62
N LYS A 57 22.10 28.08 3.01
CA LYS A 57 22.22 28.93 4.21
C LYS A 57 21.29 30.15 4.23
N THR A 58 20.18 30.15 3.48
CA THR A 58 19.33 31.33 3.36
C THR A 58 18.38 31.51 4.54
N HIS A 59 18.03 30.48 5.32
CA HIS A 59 17.03 30.64 6.38
C HIS A 59 17.32 29.77 7.61
N ASN A 60 17.28 30.38 8.80
CA ASN A 60 17.38 29.71 10.10
C ASN A 60 16.44 28.49 10.14
N LEU A 61 16.95 27.30 10.50
CA LEU A 61 16.20 26.03 10.57
C LEU A 61 15.00 26.03 11.54
N VAL A 62 14.76 27.14 12.24
CA VAL A 62 13.60 27.35 13.12
C VAL A 62 12.43 28.00 12.36
N THR A 63 12.61 28.39 11.09
CA THR A 63 11.53 28.97 10.29
C THR A 63 10.79 27.90 9.46
N PRO A 64 9.48 28.10 9.20
CA PRO A 64 8.61 27.18 8.45
C PRO A 64 9.04 26.89 7.01
N GLN A 65 10.11 27.51 6.52
CA GLN A 65 10.62 27.35 5.15
C GLN A 65 11.59 26.17 5.00
N SER A 66 12.20 25.70 6.09
CA SER A 66 13.12 24.55 6.07
C SER A 66 12.41 23.22 5.74
N GLU A 67 11.15 23.10 6.14
CA GLU A 67 10.32 21.92 5.85
C GLU A 67 9.93 21.81 4.39
N VAL A 68 9.78 22.93 3.68
CA VAL A 68 9.52 22.95 2.24
C VAL A 68 10.71 22.39 1.46
N VAL A 69 11.92 22.62 1.95
CA VAL A 69 13.15 22.08 1.33
C VAL A 69 13.29 20.58 1.59
N LEU A 70 12.84 20.09 2.75
CA LEU A 70 12.87 18.67 3.13
C LEU A 70 11.71 17.86 2.53
N ALA A 71 10.56 18.50 2.28
CA ALA A 71 9.37 17.91 1.67
C ALA A 71 9.64 17.02 0.44
N PRO A 72 10.39 17.45 -0.60
CA PRO A 72 10.67 16.60 -1.75
C PRO A 72 11.49 15.35 -1.40
N PHE A 73 12.41 15.44 -0.44
CA PHE A 73 13.21 14.29 0.00
C PHE A 73 12.37 13.28 0.78
N LEU A 74 11.46 13.77 1.64
CA LEU A 74 10.50 12.92 2.35
C LEU A 74 9.53 12.24 1.38
N LEU A 75 9.06 12.95 0.36
CA LEU A 75 8.23 12.37 -0.69
C LEU A 75 8.99 11.33 -1.52
N LEU A 76 10.24 11.58 -1.91
CA LEU A 76 11.08 10.61 -2.63
C LEU A 76 11.33 9.36 -1.79
N SER A 77 11.61 9.53 -0.50
CA SER A 77 11.72 8.41 0.45
C SER A 77 10.41 7.61 0.51
N SER A 78 9.28 8.29 0.62
CA SER A 78 7.94 7.67 0.60
C SER A 78 7.69 6.87 -0.68
N VAL A 79 8.01 7.44 -1.85
CA VAL A 79 7.90 6.74 -3.15
C VAL A 79 8.77 5.49 -3.17
N PHE A 80 10.04 5.62 -2.75
CA PHE A 80 11.00 4.54 -2.77
C PHE A 80 10.57 3.39 -1.86
N TRP A 81 10.19 3.68 -0.62
CA TRP A 81 9.75 2.66 0.33
C TRP A 81 8.41 2.05 -0.05
N ALA A 82 7.48 2.84 -0.59
CA ALA A 82 6.22 2.30 -1.11
C ALA A 82 6.48 1.29 -2.23
N HIS A 83 7.41 1.61 -3.15
CA HIS A 83 7.81 0.68 -4.21
C HIS A 83 8.48 -0.58 -3.65
N VAL A 84 9.41 -0.45 -2.70
CA VAL A 84 10.08 -1.59 -2.07
C VAL A 84 9.07 -2.49 -1.35
N VAL A 85 8.13 -1.93 -0.58
CA VAL A 85 7.12 -2.71 0.14
C VAL A 85 6.19 -3.42 -0.84
N VAL A 86 5.71 -2.73 -1.88
CA VAL A 86 4.84 -3.34 -2.90
C VAL A 86 5.55 -4.46 -3.67
N SER A 87 6.81 -4.24 -4.07
CA SER A 87 7.58 -5.20 -4.85
C SER A 87 8.04 -6.40 -4.03
N ARG A 88 8.41 -6.21 -2.75
CA ARG A 88 8.95 -7.28 -1.91
C ARG A 88 7.88 -8.14 -1.25
N TYR A 89 6.74 -7.55 -0.91
CA TYR A 89 5.64 -8.24 -0.26
C TYR A 89 4.50 -8.61 -1.22
N GLU A 90 4.71 -8.43 -2.53
CA GLU A 90 3.77 -8.77 -3.60
C GLU A 90 2.35 -8.31 -3.30
N VAL A 91 2.22 -7.06 -2.82
CA VAL A 91 0.96 -6.54 -2.30
C VAL A 91 -0.11 -6.59 -3.40
N PRO A 92 -1.29 -7.21 -3.13
CA PRO A 92 -2.36 -7.35 -4.10
C PRO A 92 -2.67 -6.01 -4.79
N ARG A 93 -2.90 -6.07 -6.10
CA ARG A 93 -3.28 -4.90 -6.92
C ARG A 93 -4.76 -4.55 -6.74
N ILE A 94 -5.19 -4.38 -5.49
CA ILE A 94 -6.54 -3.96 -5.11
C ILE A 94 -6.42 -2.60 -4.43
N ALA A 95 -7.10 -1.59 -5.00
CA ALA A 95 -6.99 -0.21 -4.53
C ALA A 95 -7.35 -0.07 -3.03
N GLY A 96 -8.42 -0.75 -2.59
CA GLY A 96 -8.85 -0.71 -1.19
C GLY A 96 -7.80 -1.26 -0.21
N PHE A 97 -7.07 -2.30 -0.61
CA PHE A 97 -6.04 -2.92 0.22
C PHE A 97 -4.82 -2.02 0.41
N ARG A 98 -4.34 -1.41 -0.68
CA ARG A 98 -3.22 -0.46 -0.63
C ARG A 98 -3.60 0.82 0.10
N LEU A 99 -4.86 1.27 -0.04
CA LEU A 99 -5.38 2.42 0.68
C LEU A 99 -5.49 2.14 2.18
N ALA A 100 -6.00 0.97 2.57
CA ALA A 100 -6.05 0.57 3.96
C ALA A 100 -4.65 0.49 4.58
N THR A 101 -3.68 -0.07 3.86
CA THR A 101 -2.28 -0.14 4.31
C THR A 101 -1.70 1.27 4.52
N GLY A 102 -1.89 2.18 3.56
CA GLY A 102 -1.45 3.57 3.67
C GLY A 102 -2.15 4.35 4.78
N GLY A 103 -3.46 4.13 4.97
CA GLY A 103 -4.25 4.75 6.03
C GLY A 103 -3.84 4.29 7.43
N VAL A 104 -3.63 2.98 7.62
CA VAL A 104 -3.12 2.44 8.89
C VAL A 104 -1.70 2.94 9.16
N ALA A 105 -0.85 3.05 8.15
CA ALA A 105 0.49 3.62 8.30
C ALA A 105 0.43 5.11 8.68
N LEU A 106 -0.52 5.88 8.13
CA LEU A 106 -0.74 7.27 8.52
C LEU A 106 -1.19 7.38 9.98
N LEU A 107 -2.05 6.47 10.45
CA LEU A 107 -2.44 6.43 11.87
C LEU A 107 -1.21 6.21 12.77
N PHE A 108 -0.34 5.27 12.42
CA PHE A 108 0.91 5.07 13.16
C PHE A 108 1.82 6.31 13.12
N MET A 109 1.91 6.99 11.98
CA MET A 109 2.67 8.23 11.84
C MET A 109 2.13 9.34 12.75
N LEU A 110 0.81 9.54 12.80
CA LEU A 110 0.17 10.52 13.67
C LEU A 110 0.40 10.21 15.15
N LEU A 111 0.32 8.93 15.53
CA LEU A 111 0.61 8.51 16.90
C LEU A 111 2.08 8.76 17.28
N ALA A 112 3.01 8.42 16.38
CA ALA A 112 4.43 8.66 16.60
C ALA A 112 4.75 10.15 16.73
N GLU A 113 4.22 10.98 15.83
CA GLU A 113 4.40 12.42 15.86
C GLU A 113 3.77 13.03 17.11
N GLY A 114 2.61 12.54 17.53
CA GLY A 114 1.95 12.96 18.78
C GLY A 114 2.80 12.64 20.02
N ILE A 115 3.38 11.44 20.10
CA ILE A 115 4.26 11.04 21.20
C ILE A 115 5.54 11.90 21.22
N VAL A 116 6.17 12.09 20.07
CA VAL A 116 7.38 12.94 19.94
C VAL A 116 7.04 14.39 20.30
N GLY A 117 5.91 14.90 19.82
CA GLY A 117 5.42 16.24 20.11
C GLY A 117 5.16 16.47 21.60
N LEU A 118 4.53 15.51 22.29
CA LEU A 118 4.31 15.56 23.74
C LEU A 118 5.64 15.54 24.51
N GLY A 119 6.59 14.68 24.11
CA GLY A 119 7.93 14.66 24.72
C GLY A 119 8.69 15.99 24.56
N LEU A 120 8.56 16.64 23.40
CA LEU A 120 9.15 17.96 23.16
C LEU A 120 8.44 19.08 23.95
N TRP A 121 7.13 18.94 24.17
CA TRP A 121 6.36 19.88 24.98
C TRP A 121 6.82 19.85 26.44
N GLU A 122 6.94 18.65 27.03
CA GLU A 122 7.46 18.45 28.39
C GLU A 122 8.92 18.92 28.52
N GLY A 123 9.72 18.76 27.47
CA GLY A 123 11.10 19.27 27.40
C GLY A 123 11.25 20.79 27.35
N GLY A 124 10.16 21.56 27.45
CA GLY A 124 10.20 23.03 27.50
C GLY A 124 10.29 23.72 26.13
N TYR A 125 10.21 22.97 25.03
CA TYR A 125 10.17 23.52 23.67
C TYR A 125 8.76 23.92 23.21
N GLY A 126 7.75 23.81 24.08
CA GLY A 126 6.34 24.07 23.76
C GLY A 126 6.05 25.47 23.22
N SER A 127 6.76 26.50 23.68
CA SER A 127 6.59 27.89 23.20
C SER A 127 7.05 28.08 21.75
N ARG A 128 8.08 27.34 21.32
CA ARG A 128 8.55 27.32 19.92
C ARG A 128 7.64 26.49 19.02
N MET A 129 6.94 25.52 19.59
CA MET A 129 5.96 24.69 18.87
C MET A 129 4.65 25.46 18.63
N SER A 130 4.18 26.26 19.60
CA SER A 130 2.93 27.01 19.44
C SER A 130 3.02 28.10 18.36
N GLU A 131 4.21 28.68 18.15
CA GLU A 131 4.48 29.64 17.09
C GLU A 131 4.42 29.01 15.68
N LYS A 132 4.60 27.68 15.58
CA LYS A 132 4.52 26.92 14.33
C LYS A 132 3.10 26.47 13.94
N ILE A 133 2.11 26.61 14.83
CA ILE A 133 0.70 26.21 14.58
C ILE A 133 -0.01 27.28 13.73
N GLY A 134 0.59 27.63 12.59
CA GLY A 134 -0.06 28.43 11.56
C GLY A 134 -0.93 27.55 10.67
N LEU A 135 -2.04 28.11 10.15
CA LEU A 135 -2.92 27.40 9.22
C LEU A 135 -2.16 26.90 7.96
N SER A 136 -1.17 27.67 7.49
CA SER A 136 -0.30 27.32 6.35
C SER A 136 0.59 26.10 6.65
N TYR A 137 1.11 26.00 7.86
CA TYR A 137 1.92 24.87 8.31
C TYR A 137 1.08 23.59 8.37
N GLY A 138 -0.10 23.67 8.99
CA GLY A 138 -1.02 22.54 9.09
C GLY A 138 -1.46 22.02 7.71
N LEU A 139 -1.69 22.92 6.75
CA LEU A 139 -2.04 22.53 5.38
C LEU A 139 -0.87 21.88 4.62
N GLY A 140 0.36 22.41 4.74
CA GLY A 140 1.54 21.84 4.09
C GLY A 140 1.90 20.46 4.65
N PHE A 141 1.92 20.34 5.97
CA PHE A 141 2.17 19.08 6.66
C PHE A 141 1.05 18.06 6.42
N GLY A 142 -0.21 18.50 6.48
CA GLY A 142 -1.36 17.66 6.14
C GLY A 142 -1.32 17.17 4.69
N GLY A 143 -0.89 18.00 3.75
CA GLY A 143 -0.69 17.61 2.34
C GLY A 143 0.40 16.56 2.17
N LEU A 144 1.51 16.67 2.91
CA LEU A 144 2.58 15.66 2.92
C LEU A 144 2.11 14.32 3.50
N LEU A 145 1.36 14.35 4.61
CA LEU A 145 0.78 13.16 5.20
C LEU A 145 -0.24 12.50 4.27
N ALA A 146 -1.09 13.29 3.62
CA ALA A 146 -2.03 12.78 2.63
C ALA A 146 -1.30 12.13 1.45
N ALA A 147 -0.24 12.76 0.93
CA ALA A 147 0.59 12.18 -0.13
C ALA A 147 1.26 10.88 0.32
N PHE A 148 1.76 10.81 1.56
CA PHE A 148 2.33 9.61 2.16
C PHE A 148 1.33 8.45 2.26
N ALA A 149 0.10 8.72 2.73
CA ALA A 149 -0.97 7.72 2.82
C ALA A 149 -1.41 7.22 1.44
N LEU A 150 -1.50 8.12 0.46
CA LEU A 150 -1.93 7.78 -0.89
C LEU A 150 -0.82 7.14 -1.72
N MET A 151 0.46 7.27 -1.34
CA MET A 151 1.60 6.82 -2.15
C MET A 151 1.50 5.35 -2.65
N PRO A 152 1.13 4.36 -1.80
CA PRO A 152 0.97 2.98 -2.25
C PRO A 152 -0.14 2.82 -3.31
N THR A 153 -1.20 3.62 -3.22
CA THR A 153 -2.30 3.63 -4.20
C THR A 153 -1.92 4.35 -5.49
N LEU A 154 -1.16 5.45 -5.41
CA LEU A 154 -0.70 6.19 -6.58
C LEU A 154 0.24 5.34 -7.46
N LEU A 155 1.10 4.52 -6.85
CA LEU A 155 1.96 3.59 -7.59
C LEU A 155 1.16 2.61 -8.45
N MET A 156 -0.06 2.24 -8.04
CA MET A 156 -0.93 1.37 -8.83
C MET A 156 -1.34 2.02 -10.17
N VAL A 157 -1.56 3.34 -10.20
CA VAL A 157 -1.89 4.08 -11.43
C VAL A 157 -0.75 3.99 -12.45
N PHE A 158 0.49 4.04 -11.97
CA PHE A 158 1.68 3.90 -12.82
C PHE A 158 1.95 2.44 -13.23
N GLU A 159 1.64 1.47 -12.37
CA GLU A 159 1.68 0.03 -12.68
C GLU A 159 0.57 -0.43 -13.65
N SER A 160 -0.46 0.39 -13.87
CA SER A 160 -1.60 0.00 -14.74
C SER A 160 -1.26 0.02 -16.24
N LYS A 161 -0.19 0.72 -16.64
CA LYS A 161 0.27 0.73 -18.04
C LYS A 161 0.95 -0.59 -18.48
N PRO A 162 1.81 -1.24 -17.67
CA PRO A 162 2.35 -2.56 -18.04
C PRO A 162 1.33 -3.70 -17.88
N ALA A 163 0.20 -3.51 -17.19
CA ALA A 163 -0.85 -4.53 -17.11
C ALA A 163 -1.56 -4.76 -18.47
N ARG A 164 -1.74 -3.70 -19.27
CA ARG A 164 -2.20 -3.84 -20.67
C ARG A 164 -1.17 -4.52 -21.56
N LEU A 165 0.12 -4.26 -21.36
CA LEU A 165 1.19 -4.99 -22.05
C LEU A 165 1.22 -6.47 -21.66
N GLY A 166 0.98 -6.81 -20.39
CA GLY A 166 0.89 -8.20 -19.93
C GLY A 166 -0.38 -8.93 -20.38
N GLU A 167 -1.51 -8.22 -20.53
CA GLU A 167 -2.71 -8.77 -21.17
C GLU A 167 -2.54 -8.93 -22.68
N GLU A 168 -1.92 -7.96 -23.37
CA GLU A 168 -1.56 -8.05 -24.78
C GLU A 168 -0.50 -9.14 -25.04
N GLU A 169 0.46 -9.34 -24.14
CA GLU A 169 1.43 -10.44 -24.21
C GLU A 169 0.79 -11.80 -23.89
N ARG A 170 -0.14 -11.88 -22.94
CA ARG A 170 -0.93 -13.10 -22.67
C ARG A 170 -1.92 -13.40 -23.80
N GLU A 171 -2.48 -12.39 -24.45
CA GLU A 171 -3.27 -12.53 -25.69
C GLU A 171 -2.39 -12.95 -26.85
N ARG A 172 -1.17 -12.40 -26.98
CA ARG A 172 -0.19 -12.86 -27.99
C ARG A 172 0.32 -14.27 -27.71
N GLU A 173 0.48 -14.70 -26.46
CA GLU A 173 0.80 -16.09 -26.10
C GLU A 173 -0.38 -17.04 -26.36
N ARG A 174 -1.63 -16.62 -26.07
CA ARG A 174 -2.85 -17.35 -26.48
C ARG A 174 -3.04 -17.37 -28.01
N ALA A 175 -2.55 -16.36 -28.72
CA ALA A 175 -2.53 -16.31 -30.18
C ALA A 175 -1.37 -17.10 -30.79
N LYS A 176 -0.29 -17.35 -30.04
CA LYS A 176 0.83 -18.21 -30.45
C LYS A 176 0.56 -19.70 -30.27
N THR A 177 -0.39 -20.10 -29.41
CA THR A 177 -0.90 -21.48 -29.41
C THR A 177 -1.84 -21.76 -30.60
N TRP A 178 -2.11 -20.76 -31.44
CA TRP A 178 -2.69 -20.89 -32.76
C TRP A 178 -1.58 -21.06 -33.80
N HIS A 179 -1.04 -22.29 -33.89
CA HIS A 179 -0.33 -22.69 -35.09
C HIS A 179 -1.35 -23.20 -36.12
N GLY A 180 -1.53 -22.41 -37.18
CA GLY A 180 -2.25 -22.82 -38.36
C GLY A 180 -1.57 -24.04 -38.98
N HIS A 181 -2.20 -25.20 -38.83
CA HIS A 181 -2.26 -26.18 -39.92
C HIS A 181 -3.37 -27.23 -39.83
N GLU A 182 -4.21 -27.26 -38.78
CA GLU A 182 -5.38 -28.16 -38.78
C GLU A 182 -6.63 -27.48 -38.16
N GLU A 183 -7.73 -27.45 -38.91
CA GLU A 183 -9.05 -26.92 -38.51
C GLU A 183 -9.77 -27.84 -37.49
N LYS A 184 -9.15 -28.16 -36.35
CA LYS A 184 -9.84 -28.90 -35.28
C LYS A 184 -9.56 -28.32 -33.90
N SER A 185 -10.59 -27.68 -33.35
CA SER A 185 -10.70 -27.30 -31.95
C SER A 185 -10.49 -28.52 -31.03
N ILE A 186 -9.72 -28.35 -29.97
CA ILE A 186 -9.46 -29.36 -28.91
C ILE A 186 -10.78 -29.83 -28.27
N ALA A 187 -11.86 -29.04 -28.34
CA ALA A 187 -13.20 -29.47 -27.92
C ALA A 187 -13.76 -30.65 -28.74
N ARG A 188 -13.16 -30.96 -29.90
CA ARG A 188 -13.50 -32.12 -30.75
C ARG A 188 -12.64 -33.36 -30.46
N ALA A 189 -11.60 -33.25 -29.63
CA ALA A 189 -10.67 -34.33 -29.32
C ALA A 189 -11.00 -35.07 -28.01
N VAL A 190 -12.00 -34.60 -27.26
CA VAL A 190 -12.55 -35.37 -26.13
C VAL A 190 -13.67 -36.26 -26.68
N PRO A 191 -13.51 -37.60 -26.70
CA PRO A 191 -14.61 -38.47 -27.04
C PRO A 191 -15.68 -38.31 -25.96
N THR A 192 -16.79 -37.67 -26.32
CA THR A 192 -18.04 -37.79 -25.58
C THR A 192 -18.46 -39.26 -25.65
N VAL A 193 -18.18 -39.99 -24.59
CA VAL A 193 -18.73 -41.33 -24.38
C VAL A 193 -20.24 -41.18 -24.40
N ALA A 194 -20.85 -41.62 -25.49
CA ALA A 194 -22.27 -41.61 -25.70
C ALA A 194 -22.94 -42.50 -24.65
N VAL A 195 -23.62 -41.90 -23.68
CA VAL A 195 -24.67 -42.60 -22.93
C VAL A 195 -25.89 -42.66 -23.85
N SER A 196 -25.89 -43.64 -24.75
CA SER A 196 -27.04 -43.99 -25.57
C SER A 196 -27.75 -45.21 -24.95
N GLY A 197 -28.99 -44.98 -24.55
CA GLY A 197 -30.09 -45.95 -24.72
C GLY A 197 -30.19 -47.14 -23.75
N LYS A 198 -31.07 -46.98 -22.74
CA LYS A 198 -32.09 -47.99 -22.39
C LYS A 198 -33.39 -47.23 -22.11
N GLU A 199 -34.20 -47.04 -23.15
CA GLU A 199 -35.33 -47.91 -23.53
C GLU A 199 -36.52 -47.78 -22.57
N LYS A 200 -37.54 -47.05 -23.02
CA LYS A 200 -38.91 -47.11 -22.50
C LYS A 200 -39.52 -48.47 -22.84
N ARG A 201 -39.92 -49.22 -21.81
CA ARG A 201 -40.96 -50.29 -21.77
C ARG A 201 -41.33 -50.39 -20.27
N GLN A 202 -42.57 -50.35 -19.78
CA GLN A 202 -43.95 -50.40 -20.28
C GLN A 202 -44.79 -49.46 -19.41
#